data_AF-A0A166LRW4-F1
#
_entry.id   AF-A0A166LRW4-F1
#
_cell.length_a   1.000
_cell.length_b   1.000
_cell.length_c   1.000
_cell.angle_alpha   90.00
_cell.angle_beta   90.00
_cell.angle_gamma   90.00
#
_symmetry.space_group_name_H-M   'P 1'
#
loop_
_entity.id
_entity.type
_entity.pdbx_description
1 polymer ?
#
loop_
_entity_poly.entity_id
_entity_poly.type
_entity_poly.pdbx_seq_one_letter_code
_entity_poly.pdbx_strand_id
1 'polypeptide(L)'
;MAHRPLLLTETALQRLKDCTSENAMLADCWASDQVVIIACEPTSAYKTARVSVSPALQLDVLSPAANPVWPSLPSASHPTRNFCRRTIRQLERPKFNGGEMYRPQPWYSDTGVYHTYEMYDEDAGTKAQEVFNELAAGYTSICIASCHMKKTKAVLETFGVRLPETTVFVDVIKVLEHQAREREVPEELRTYTDKNVSIRKRKYDGRPGGNVTIDVYSMQNVQLLRVLGPVAEAHRLDLRKVERKNNVLKRIASRFRDGRKIVGR
;
A
#
# COMPACT_ATOMS: atom_id res chain seq x y z
N MET A 1 -17.58 19.28 -33.47
CA MET A 1 -17.74 20.18 -32.29
C MET A 1 -16.39 20.27 -31.60
N ALA A 2 -15.79 21.45 -31.51
CA ALA A 2 -14.49 21.62 -30.86
C ALA A 2 -14.65 21.39 -29.34
N HIS A 3 -13.97 20.40 -28.79
CA HIS A 3 -13.87 20.22 -27.34
C HIS A 3 -13.20 21.45 -26.76
N ARG A 4 -13.98 22.33 -26.09
CA ARG A 4 -13.39 23.39 -25.26
C ARG A 4 -12.54 22.71 -24.19
N PRO A 5 -11.25 23.07 -24.04
CA PRO A 5 -10.44 22.53 -22.97
C PRO A 5 -11.06 22.94 -21.64
N LEU A 6 -11.54 21.97 -20.87
CA LEU A 6 -12.04 22.20 -19.53
C LEU A 6 -10.83 22.54 -18.66
N LEU A 7 -10.66 23.82 -18.33
CA LEU A 7 -9.65 24.26 -17.39
C LEU A 7 -9.93 23.60 -16.04
N LEU A 8 -8.97 22.82 -15.55
CA LEU A 8 -9.05 22.17 -14.25
C LEU A 8 -9.04 23.25 -13.16
N THR A 9 -9.89 23.10 -12.14
CA THR A 9 -9.83 23.93 -10.93
C THR A 9 -8.49 23.70 -10.21
N GLU A 10 -8.03 24.66 -9.41
CA GLU A 10 -6.79 24.53 -8.64
C GLU A 10 -6.79 23.27 -7.76
N THR A 11 -7.94 22.94 -7.16
CA THR A 11 -8.14 21.71 -6.38
C THR A 11 -7.99 20.44 -7.22
N ALA A 12 -8.46 20.45 -8.47
CA ALA A 12 -8.32 19.32 -9.39
C ALA A 12 -6.89 19.17 -9.89
N LEU A 13 -6.17 20.29 -10.11
CA LEU A 13 -4.75 20.30 -10.44
C LEU A 13 -3.91 19.77 -9.27
N GLN A 14 -4.19 20.19 -8.04
CA GLN A 14 -3.48 19.68 -6.87
C GLN A 14 -3.73 18.18 -6.68
N ARG A 15 -4.99 17.73 -6.80
CA ARG A 15 -5.31 16.29 -6.75
C ARG A 15 -4.57 15.50 -7.82
N LEU A 16 -4.44 16.05 -9.04
CA LEU A 16 -3.67 15.42 -10.11
C LEU A 16 -2.19 15.29 -9.73
N LYS A 17 -1.57 16.35 -9.24
CA LYS A 17 -0.17 16.32 -8.76
C LYS A 17 0.03 15.30 -7.66
N ASP A 18 -0.89 15.25 -6.70
CA ASP A 18 -0.85 14.26 -5.61
C ASP A 18 -0.94 12.84 -6.16
N CYS A 19 -1.87 12.56 -7.08
CA CYS A 19 -2.01 11.26 -7.73
C CYS A 19 -0.75 10.81 -8.48
N THR A 20 -0.15 11.71 -9.27
CA THR A 20 1.09 11.42 -10.00
C THR A 20 2.26 11.18 -9.05
N SER A 21 2.36 11.97 -7.98
CA SER A 21 3.40 11.83 -6.96
C SER A 21 3.32 10.48 -6.24
N GLU A 22 2.11 10.06 -5.87
CA GLU A 22 1.89 8.78 -5.16
C GLU A 22 2.16 7.58 -6.06
N ASN A 23 1.80 7.66 -7.35
CA ASN A 23 2.17 6.64 -8.32
C ASN A 23 3.69 6.56 -8.51
N ALA A 24 4.39 7.71 -8.56
CA ALA A 24 5.84 7.73 -8.64
C ALA A 24 6.50 7.13 -7.38
N MET A 25 6.01 7.47 -6.19
CA MET A 25 6.48 6.88 -4.93
C MET A 25 6.29 5.36 -4.90
N LEU A 26 5.11 4.87 -5.32
CA LEU A 26 4.89 3.42 -5.42
C LEU A 26 5.85 2.79 -6.42
N ALA A 27 6.07 3.40 -7.58
CA ALA A 27 6.97 2.91 -8.62
C ALA A 27 8.42 2.80 -8.14
N ASP A 28 8.88 3.78 -7.36
CA ASP A 28 10.24 3.79 -6.80
C ASP A 28 10.38 2.73 -5.69
N CYS A 29 9.38 2.59 -4.82
CA CYS A 29 9.34 1.54 -3.80
C CYS A 29 9.30 0.15 -4.43
N TRP A 30 8.48 -0.04 -5.48
CA TRP A 30 8.27 -1.31 -6.15
C TRP A 30 9.53 -1.79 -6.88
N ALA A 31 10.25 -0.88 -7.54
CA ALA A 31 11.46 -1.20 -8.30
C ALA A 31 12.71 -1.43 -7.43
N SER A 32 12.66 -1.12 -6.13
CA SER A 32 13.83 -1.15 -5.25
C SER A 32 13.94 -2.44 -4.44
N ASP A 33 15.08 -3.14 -4.57
CA ASP A 33 15.41 -4.31 -3.76
C ASP A 33 15.83 -3.97 -2.31
N GLN A 34 15.83 -2.69 -1.97
CA GLN A 34 16.19 -2.18 -0.64
C GLN A 34 14.98 -1.68 0.16
N VAL A 35 13.78 -1.78 -0.42
CA VAL A 35 12.53 -1.32 0.17
C VAL A 35 11.61 -2.51 0.40
N VAL A 36 11.06 -2.64 1.60
CA VAL A 36 9.96 -3.57 1.87
C VAL A 36 8.62 -2.86 1.75
N ILE A 37 7.63 -3.51 1.14
CA ILE A 37 6.29 -2.94 1.01
C ILE A 37 5.35 -3.66 1.98
N ILE A 38 4.62 -2.90 2.77
CA ILE A 38 3.66 -3.40 3.75
C ILE A 38 2.27 -2.89 3.38
N ALA A 39 1.34 -3.82 3.19
CA ALA A 39 -0.09 -3.55 3.17
C ALA A 39 -0.65 -3.77 4.58
N CYS A 40 -1.07 -2.69 5.24
CA CYS A 40 -1.74 -2.78 6.54
C CYS A 40 -3.25 -2.90 6.35
N GLU A 41 -3.83 -3.99 6.81
CA GLU A 41 -5.28 -4.18 6.82
C GLU A 41 -5.84 -3.98 8.23
N PRO A 42 -6.71 -2.97 8.47
CA PRO A 42 -7.41 -2.87 9.74
C PRO A 42 -8.42 -4.02 9.82
N THR A 43 -8.20 -4.99 10.70
CA THR A 43 -9.16 -6.07 10.88
C THR A 43 -10.30 -5.63 11.79
N SER A 44 -11.52 -6.06 11.49
CA SER A 44 -12.68 -5.80 12.35
C SER A 44 -12.50 -6.42 13.73
N ALA A 45 -12.77 -5.63 14.77
CA ALA A 45 -13.04 -6.15 16.11
C ALA A 45 -14.33 -6.98 16.09
N TYR A 46 -14.37 -8.12 16.78
CA TYR A 46 -15.62 -8.84 17.01
C TYR A 46 -15.74 -9.25 18.47
N LYS A 47 -16.96 -9.15 19.00
CA LYS A 47 -17.28 -9.50 20.37
C LYS A 47 -18.08 -10.80 20.36
N THR A 48 -17.53 -11.82 20.99
CA THR A 48 -18.28 -13.02 21.35
C THR A 48 -18.83 -12.87 22.77
N ALA A 49 -19.74 -13.76 23.17
CA ALA A 49 -20.34 -13.75 24.51
C ALA A 49 -19.30 -13.85 25.65
N ARG A 50 -18.07 -14.29 25.37
CA ARG A 50 -17.02 -14.53 26.37
C ARG A 50 -15.74 -13.72 26.16
N VAL A 51 -15.52 -13.15 24.97
CA VAL A 51 -14.30 -12.41 24.62
C VAL A 51 -14.65 -11.25 23.70
N SER A 52 -14.21 -10.05 24.05
CA SER A 52 -14.08 -8.93 23.12
C SER A 52 -12.71 -9.04 22.44
N VAL A 53 -12.69 -9.17 21.12
CA VAL A 53 -11.44 -9.17 20.36
C VAL A 53 -11.23 -7.77 19.78
N SER A 54 -10.14 -7.11 20.16
CA SER A 54 -9.75 -5.80 19.64
C SER A 54 -9.27 -5.90 18.18
N PRO A 55 -9.21 -4.78 17.44
CA PRO A 55 -8.66 -4.77 16.08
C PRO A 55 -7.24 -5.35 16.06
N ALA A 56 -6.92 -6.16 15.06
CA ALA A 56 -5.59 -6.69 14.83
C ALA A 56 -4.82 -5.80 13.84
N LEU A 57 -3.51 -5.73 14.05
CA LEU A 57 -2.55 -5.24 13.09
C LEU A 57 -2.16 -6.40 12.17
N GLN A 58 -2.80 -6.47 11.00
CA GLN A 58 -2.39 -7.40 9.94
C GLN A 58 -1.44 -6.69 8.99
N LEU A 59 -0.24 -7.25 8.84
CA LEU A 59 0.82 -6.79 7.98
C LEU A 59 1.02 -7.82 6.86
N ASP A 60 0.62 -7.43 5.66
CA ASP A 60 0.91 -8.17 4.44
C ASP A 60 2.20 -7.62 3.85
N VAL A 61 3.27 -8.41 3.93
CA VAL A 61 4.62 -7.96 3.62
C VAL A 61 5.07 -8.51 2.28
N LEU A 62 5.50 -7.61 1.40
CA LEU A 62 6.08 -7.87 0.09
C LEU A 62 7.57 -7.51 0.14
N SER A 63 8.40 -8.52 0.40
CA SER A 63 9.85 -8.40 0.45
C SER A 63 10.47 -8.59 -0.94
N PRO A 64 11.61 -7.95 -1.24
CA PRO A 64 12.46 -8.31 -2.38
C PRO A 64 12.81 -9.81 -2.35
N ALA A 65 12.57 -10.52 -3.45
CA ALA A 65 12.79 -11.96 -3.53
C ALA A 65 14.26 -12.36 -3.36
N ALA A 66 15.18 -11.46 -3.72
CA ALA A 66 16.62 -11.65 -3.54
C ALA A 66 17.08 -11.52 -2.08
N ASN A 67 16.29 -10.86 -1.23
CA ASN A 67 16.65 -10.61 0.17
C ASN A 67 15.41 -10.64 1.09
N PRO A 68 14.79 -11.81 1.31
CA PRO A 68 13.68 -11.93 2.25
C PRO A 68 14.18 -12.02 3.70
N VAL A 69 13.73 -11.12 4.58
CA VAL A 69 14.01 -11.19 6.02
C VAL A 69 13.32 -12.38 6.69
N TRP A 70 12.14 -12.78 6.18
CA TRP A 70 11.34 -13.87 6.72
C TRP A 70 11.04 -14.97 5.69
N PRO A 71 10.72 -16.19 6.14
CA PRO A 71 10.13 -17.21 5.28
C PRO A 71 8.94 -16.65 4.52
N SER A 72 8.99 -16.76 3.19
CA SER A 72 8.05 -16.09 2.31
C SER A 72 7.82 -16.91 1.05
N LEU A 73 6.62 -16.79 0.48
CA LEU A 73 6.26 -17.51 -0.74
C LEU A 73 6.61 -16.64 -1.96
N PRO A 74 7.21 -17.23 -3.02
CA PRO A 74 7.31 -16.54 -4.29
C PRO A 74 5.91 -16.18 -4.76
N SER A 75 5.72 -14.92 -5.14
CA SER A 75 4.44 -14.51 -5.72
C SER A 75 4.36 -15.11 -7.13
N ALA A 76 3.42 -16.04 -7.36
CA ALA A 76 3.23 -16.65 -8.68
C ALA A 76 2.98 -15.62 -9.80
N SER A 77 2.48 -14.44 -9.45
CA SER A 77 2.30 -13.33 -10.38
C SER A 77 3.54 -12.43 -10.53
N HIS A 78 4.53 -12.49 -9.64
CA HIS A 78 5.71 -11.61 -9.65
C HIS A 78 6.99 -12.28 -9.08
N PRO A 79 7.99 -12.60 -9.92
CA PRO A 79 9.20 -13.33 -9.48
C PRO A 79 10.16 -12.50 -8.64
N THR A 80 10.00 -11.17 -8.57
CA THR A 80 10.93 -10.27 -7.86
C THR A 80 10.51 -9.94 -6.43
N ARG A 81 9.32 -10.37 -5.99
CA ARG A 81 8.80 -10.10 -4.64
C ARG A 81 8.23 -11.37 -4.00
N ASN A 82 8.59 -11.60 -2.74
CA ASN A 82 8.03 -12.68 -1.94
C ASN A 82 7.00 -12.14 -0.95
N PHE A 83 6.02 -12.97 -0.61
CA PHE A 83 4.93 -12.62 0.29
C PHE A 83 5.00 -13.39 1.60
N CYS A 84 4.73 -12.68 2.70
CA CYS A 84 4.41 -13.26 3.98
C CYS A 84 3.41 -12.38 4.74
N ARG A 85 2.78 -12.95 5.76
CA ARG A 85 1.79 -12.26 6.60
C ARG A 85 2.16 -12.38 8.07
N ARG A 86 2.03 -11.27 8.78
CA ARG A 86 2.11 -11.20 10.24
C ARG A 86 0.83 -10.58 10.76
N THR A 87 0.16 -11.24 11.68
CA THR A 87 -1.04 -10.72 12.35
C THR A 87 -0.77 -10.60 13.83
N ILE A 88 -0.88 -9.39 14.37
CA ILE A 88 -0.73 -9.13 15.80
C ILE A 88 -2.08 -8.65 16.32
N ARG A 89 -2.64 -9.36 17.30
CA ARG A 89 -3.97 -9.08 17.85
C ARG A 89 -3.87 -8.79 19.33
N GLN A 90 -4.52 -7.70 19.73
CA GLN A 90 -4.68 -7.32 21.12
C GLN A 90 -5.86 -8.08 21.74
N LEU A 91 -5.59 -8.76 22.85
CA LEU A 91 -6.57 -9.42 23.69
C LEU A 91 -7.04 -8.45 24.78
N GLU A 92 -8.35 -8.27 24.93
CA GLU A 92 -8.88 -7.48 26.04
C GLU A 92 -8.82 -8.27 27.35
N ARG A 93 -8.25 -7.67 28.40
CA ARG A 93 -8.41 -8.19 29.76
C ARG A 93 -9.86 -7.95 30.23
N PRO A 94 -10.55 -8.94 30.80
CA PRO A 94 -11.86 -8.70 31.40
C PRO A 94 -11.73 -7.69 32.54
N LYS A 95 -12.55 -6.63 32.50
CA LYS A 95 -12.49 -5.48 33.42
C LYS A 95 -13.07 -5.77 34.82
N PHE A 96 -13.56 -6.98 35.09
CA PHE A 96 -14.20 -7.36 36.35
C PHE A 96 -13.43 -8.46 37.09
N ASN A 97 -13.19 -8.25 38.40
CA ASN A 97 -12.48 -9.17 39.30
C ASN A 97 -13.37 -10.31 39.84
N GLY A 98 -14.35 -10.78 39.05
CA GLY A 98 -15.15 -11.97 39.40
C GLY A 98 -14.46 -13.23 38.87
N GLY A 99 -14.26 -14.23 39.73
CA GLY A 99 -13.45 -15.43 39.45
C GLY A 99 -13.93 -16.36 38.32
N GLU A 100 -15.01 -16.03 37.61
CA GLU A 100 -15.65 -16.90 36.61
C GLU A 100 -15.60 -16.38 35.16
N MET A 101 -14.91 -15.27 34.88
CA MET A 101 -14.76 -14.81 33.49
C MET A 101 -13.62 -15.53 32.76
N TYR A 102 -13.95 -16.13 31.62
CA TYR A 102 -12.99 -16.72 30.68
C TYR A 102 -11.95 -15.67 30.28
N ARG A 103 -10.69 -15.90 30.63
CA ARG A 103 -9.55 -15.09 30.17
C ARG A 103 -8.94 -15.79 28.96
N PRO A 104 -8.91 -15.14 27.77
CA PRO A 104 -8.22 -15.72 26.63
C PRO A 104 -6.73 -15.86 26.97
N GLN A 105 -6.19 -17.06 26.79
CA GLN A 105 -4.76 -17.26 26.95
C GLN A 105 -4.06 -16.70 25.71
N PRO A 106 -2.93 -15.97 25.88
CA PRO A 106 -2.08 -15.62 24.75
C PRO A 106 -1.67 -16.87 23.99
N TRP A 107 -1.64 -16.78 22.66
CA TRP A 107 -1.20 -17.89 21.82
C TRP A 107 -0.48 -17.36 20.58
N TYR A 108 0.36 -18.21 20.03
CA TYR A 108 1.06 -17.96 18.78
C TYR A 108 0.84 -19.12 17.83
N SER A 109 0.78 -18.81 16.54
CA SER A 109 0.83 -19.81 15.49
C SER A 109 1.83 -19.38 14.43
N ASP A 110 2.69 -20.33 14.08
CA ASP A 110 3.64 -20.22 12.99
C ASP A 110 3.27 -21.29 11.95
N THR A 111 2.74 -20.83 10.83
CA THR A 111 2.39 -21.67 9.69
C THR A 111 3.17 -21.21 8.46
N GLY A 112 4.49 -21.25 8.59
CA GLY A 112 5.44 -20.98 7.52
C GLY A 112 5.47 -19.51 7.13
N VAL A 113 4.57 -19.09 6.24
CA VAL A 113 4.51 -17.69 5.80
C VAL A 113 3.44 -16.87 6.51
N TYR A 114 2.55 -17.53 7.25
CA TYR A 114 1.51 -16.90 8.05
C TYR A 114 1.83 -17.06 9.53
N HIS A 115 2.09 -15.95 10.22
CA HIS A 115 2.28 -15.97 11.67
C HIS A 115 1.20 -15.12 12.32
N THR A 116 0.62 -15.64 13.39
CA THR A 116 -0.38 -14.95 14.20
C THR A 116 0.08 -14.92 15.65
N TYR A 117 -0.03 -13.74 16.26
CA TYR A 117 0.26 -13.48 17.65
C TYR A 117 -1.00 -12.90 18.30
N GLU A 118 -1.56 -13.59 19.29
CA GLU A 118 -2.63 -13.04 20.13
C GLU A 118 -2.07 -12.79 21.53
N MET A 119 -2.00 -11.52 21.91
CA MET A 119 -1.29 -11.06 23.11
C MET A 119 -2.06 -9.93 23.79
N TYR A 120 -1.79 -9.68 25.08
CA TYR A 120 -2.34 -8.51 25.77
C TYR A 120 -1.64 -7.22 25.33
N ASP A 121 -2.25 -6.07 25.62
CA ASP A 121 -1.86 -4.75 25.06
C ASP A 121 -0.35 -4.44 25.10
N GLU A 122 0.31 -4.61 26.24
CA GLU A 122 1.75 -4.32 26.39
C GLU A 122 2.64 -5.24 25.54
N ASP A 123 2.34 -6.54 25.56
CA ASP A 123 3.07 -7.56 24.80
C ASP A 123 2.82 -7.41 23.30
N ALA A 124 1.58 -7.10 22.90
CA ALA A 124 1.20 -6.87 21.52
C ALA A 124 1.89 -5.63 20.94
N GLY A 125 2.00 -4.54 21.72
CA GLY A 125 2.74 -3.35 21.32
C GLY A 125 4.24 -3.61 21.19
N THR A 126 4.83 -4.33 22.15
CA THR A 126 6.23 -4.77 22.10
C THR A 126 6.48 -5.62 20.85
N LYS A 127 5.60 -6.58 20.57
CA LYS A 127 5.72 -7.44 19.39
C LYS A 127 5.57 -6.67 18.09
N ALA A 128 4.67 -5.70 18.03
CA ALA A 128 4.53 -4.83 16.87
C ALA A 128 5.82 -4.04 16.62
N GLN A 129 6.42 -3.47 17.67
CA GLN A 129 7.70 -2.77 17.54
C GLN A 129 8.83 -3.69 17.08
N GLU A 130 8.94 -4.90 17.63
CA GLU A 130 9.93 -5.92 17.21
C GLU A 130 9.82 -6.20 15.71
N VAL A 131 8.59 -6.43 15.22
CA VAL A 131 8.33 -6.73 13.81
C VAL A 131 8.79 -5.60 12.90
N PHE A 132 8.55 -4.33 13.26
CA PHE A 132 9.04 -3.19 12.48
C PHE A 132 10.55 -2.99 12.61
N ASN A 133 11.15 -3.29 13.76
CA ASN A 133 12.60 -3.22 13.95
C ASN A 133 13.34 -4.26 13.10
N GLU A 134 12.83 -5.49 13.02
CA GLU A 134 13.37 -6.55 12.16
C GLU A 134 13.37 -6.11 10.68
N LEU A 135 12.26 -5.52 10.22
CA LEU A 135 12.17 -5.00 8.86
C LEU A 135 13.12 -3.81 8.63
N ALA A 136 13.24 -2.90 9.60
CA ALA A 136 14.15 -1.76 9.51
C ALA A 136 15.62 -2.17 9.51
N ALA A 137 15.97 -3.28 10.16
CA ALA A 137 17.33 -3.83 10.12
C ALA A 137 17.64 -4.51 8.77
N GLY A 138 16.64 -5.12 8.13
CA GLY A 138 16.80 -5.81 6.85
C GLY A 138 16.71 -4.94 5.60
N TYR A 139 16.08 -3.76 5.71
CA TYR A 139 15.79 -2.89 4.56
C TYR A 139 16.12 -1.43 4.85
N THR A 140 16.56 -0.71 3.81
CA THR A 140 16.87 0.74 3.92
C THR A 140 15.63 1.58 4.23
N SER A 141 14.46 1.15 3.73
CA SER A 141 13.20 1.87 3.88
C SER A 141 12.00 0.93 3.91
N ILE A 142 10.95 1.37 4.60
CA ILE A 142 9.66 0.69 4.70
C ILE A 142 8.61 1.51 3.94
N CYS A 143 7.94 0.90 2.97
CA CYS A 143 6.83 1.51 2.25
C CYS A 143 5.50 0.97 2.80
N ILE A 144 4.75 1.79 3.53
CA ILE A 144 3.41 1.44 4.01
C ILE A 144 2.38 1.92 3.00
N ALA A 145 1.75 0.98 2.30
CA ALA A 145 0.76 1.28 1.29
C ALA A 145 -0.65 0.87 1.76
N SER A 146 -1.60 1.80 1.66
CA SER A 146 -2.96 1.60 2.18
C SER A 146 -4.03 2.36 1.40
N CYS A 147 -5.21 1.78 1.27
CA CYS A 147 -6.43 2.45 0.81
C CYS A 147 -7.10 3.29 1.92
N HIS A 148 -6.66 3.14 3.17
CA HIS A 148 -7.27 3.73 4.36
C HIS A 148 -6.21 4.40 5.24
N MET A 149 -5.44 5.33 4.67
CA MET A 149 -4.27 5.93 5.33
C MET A 149 -4.53 6.44 6.75
N LYS A 150 -5.67 7.12 6.98
CA LYS A 150 -6.04 7.60 8.32
C LYS A 150 -6.21 6.46 9.34
N LYS A 151 -6.89 5.39 8.94
CA LYS A 151 -7.10 4.21 9.81
C LYS A 151 -5.79 3.47 10.04
N THR A 152 -4.98 3.29 9.00
CA THR A 152 -3.67 2.65 9.10
C THR A 152 -2.78 3.37 10.10
N LYS A 153 -2.67 4.70 10.03
CA LYS A 153 -1.90 5.49 11.00
C LYS A 153 -2.45 5.35 12.42
N ALA A 154 -3.76 5.46 12.60
CA ALA A 154 -4.39 5.30 13.92
C ALA A 154 -4.15 3.91 14.53
N VAL A 155 -4.16 2.83 13.73
CA VAL A 155 -3.85 1.48 14.22
C VAL A 155 -2.37 1.39 14.60
N LEU A 156 -1.44 1.89 13.79
CA LEU A 156 -0.01 1.88 14.15
C LEU A 156 0.26 2.66 15.44
N GLU A 157 -0.42 3.79 15.63
CA GLU A 157 -0.39 4.58 16.88
C GLU A 157 -1.00 3.80 18.06
N THR A 158 -2.09 3.07 17.85
CA THR A 158 -2.73 2.22 18.88
C THR A 158 -1.80 1.12 19.37
N PHE A 159 -1.00 0.54 18.47
CA PHE A 159 0.04 -0.43 18.81
C PHE A 159 1.34 0.22 19.33
N GLY A 160 1.40 1.56 19.41
CA GLY A 160 2.58 2.29 19.91
C GLY A 160 3.81 2.16 19.02
N VAL A 161 3.63 1.83 17.74
CA VAL A 161 4.74 1.55 16.82
C VAL A 161 5.48 2.84 16.46
N ARG A 162 6.77 2.89 16.80
CA ARG A 162 7.71 3.91 16.34
C ARG A 162 8.28 3.46 15.00
N LEU A 163 7.82 4.12 13.94
CA LEU A 163 8.26 3.86 12.58
C LEU A 163 9.63 4.51 12.31
N PRO A 164 10.51 3.87 11.51
CA PRO A 164 11.74 4.49 11.04
C PRO A 164 11.47 5.79 10.28
N GLU A 165 12.38 6.76 10.35
CA GLU A 165 12.29 8.03 9.60
C GLU A 165 12.26 7.83 8.08
N THR A 166 12.84 6.73 7.60
CA THR A 166 12.84 6.34 6.19
C THR A 166 11.52 5.72 5.73
N THR A 167 10.49 5.69 6.58
CA THR A 167 9.18 5.13 6.23
C THR A 167 8.44 6.04 5.25
N VAL A 168 8.02 5.49 4.12
CA VAL A 168 7.20 6.17 3.10
C VAL A 168 5.78 5.67 3.19
N PHE A 169 4.81 6.57 3.09
CA PHE A 169 3.39 6.23 3.02
C PHE A 169 2.87 6.43 1.59
N VAL A 170 2.16 5.42 1.08
CA VAL A 170 1.55 5.47 -0.26
C VAL A 170 0.04 5.30 -0.15
N ASP A 171 -0.70 6.30 -0.64
CA ASP A 171 -2.16 6.26 -0.77
C ASP A 171 -2.53 5.52 -2.06
N VAL A 172 -2.95 4.26 -1.90
CA VAL A 172 -3.24 3.36 -3.02
C VAL A 172 -4.44 3.84 -3.85
N ILE A 173 -5.37 4.59 -3.24
CA ILE A 173 -6.50 5.17 -3.99
C ILE A 173 -6.01 6.22 -4.98
N LYS A 174 -5.04 7.05 -4.58
CA LYS A 174 -4.44 8.04 -5.47
C LYS A 174 -3.65 7.41 -6.61
N VAL A 175 -2.95 6.31 -6.34
CA VAL A 175 -2.26 5.52 -7.38
C VAL A 175 -3.28 4.97 -8.39
N LEU A 176 -4.36 4.35 -7.91
CA LEU A 176 -5.43 3.83 -8.76
C LEU A 176 -6.05 4.95 -9.61
N GLU A 177 -6.32 6.12 -9.01
CA GLU A 177 -6.83 7.29 -9.74
C GLU A 177 -5.88 7.79 -10.82
N HIS A 178 -4.56 7.72 -10.60
CA HIS A 178 -3.56 8.06 -11.63
C HIS A 178 -3.62 7.06 -12.78
N GLN A 179 -3.54 5.77 -12.47
CA GLN A 179 -3.44 4.71 -13.48
C GLN A 179 -4.73 4.55 -14.32
N ALA A 180 -5.90 4.68 -13.70
CA ALA A 180 -7.19 4.58 -14.39
C ALA A 180 -7.47 5.76 -15.34
N ARG A 181 -6.73 6.87 -15.24
CA ARG A 181 -6.84 8.01 -16.17
C ARG A 181 -6.02 7.80 -17.43
N GLU A 182 -4.88 7.12 -17.32
CA GLU A 182 -3.91 6.98 -18.40
C GLU A 182 -4.01 5.63 -19.12
N ARG A 183 -4.62 4.61 -18.51
CA ARG A 183 -4.81 3.27 -19.07
C ARG A 183 -6.22 2.76 -18.81
N GLU A 184 -6.66 1.78 -19.60
CA GLU A 184 -7.83 0.97 -19.24
C GLU A 184 -7.54 0.24 -17.93
N VAL A 185 -8.56 0.17 -17.06
CA VAL A 185 -8.49 -0.59 -15.82
C VAL A 185 -8.12 -2.05 -16.15
N PRO A 186 -7.04 -2.61 -15.57
CA PRO A 186 -6.64 -4.00 -15.76
C PRO A 186 -7.82 -4.96 -15.58
N GLU A 187 -7.90 -6.02 -16.40
CA GLU A 187 -9.04 -6.95 -16.37
C GLU A 187 -9.23 -7.60 -14.99
N GLU A 188 -8.12 -7.86 -14.30
CA GLU A 188 -8.09 -8.39 -12.93
C GLU A 188 -8.74 -7.44 -11.93
N LEU A 189 -8.78 -6.14 -12.23
CA LEU A 189 -9.48 -5.13 -11.44
C LEU A 189 -10.91 -4.89 -11.94
N ARG A 190 -11.29 -5.28 -13.17
CA ARG A 190 -12.63 -5.02 -13.74
C ARG A 190 -13.76 -5.60 -12.89
N THR A 191 -13.61 -6.83 -12.40
CA THR A 191 -14.59 -7.49 -11.52
C THR A 191 -14.80 -6.74 -10.19
N TYR A 192 -13.76 -6.08 -9.70
CA TYR A 192 -13.77 -5.32 -8.45
C TYR A 192 -14.14 -3.87 -8.68
N THR A 193 -13.82 -3.32 -9.86
CA THR A 193 -14.30 -2.01 -10.24
C THR A 193 -15.80 -2.09 -10.45
N ASP A 194 -16.33 -2.91 -11.35
CA ASP A 194 -17.74 -2.87 -11.74
C ASP A 194 -18.73 -3.07 -10.57
N LYS A 195 -18.32 -3.71 -9.48
CA LYS A 195 -19.12 -3.89 -8.25
C LYS A 195 -18.79 -2.93 -7.09
N ASN A 196 -17.59 -2.33 -7.02
CA ASN A 196 -17.21 -1.36 -5.97
C ASN A 196 -17.05 0.10 -6.47
N VAL A 197 -17.20 0.34 -7.78
CA VAL A 197 -16.86 1.61 -8.41
C VAL A 197 -18.02 2.59 -8.40
N SER A 198 -18.04 3.32 -7.32
CA SER A 198 -18.46 4.73 -7.28
C SER A 198 -17.45 5.69 -7.95
N ILE A 199 -16.50 5.22 -8.79
CA ILE A 199 -15.71 6.09 -9.73
C ILE A 199 -16.63 6.87 -10.69
N ARG A 200 -17.91 6.48 -10.86
CA ARG A 200 -18.90 7.27 -11.61
C ARG A 200 -19.15 8.70 -11.05
N LYS A 201 -18.69 9.03 -9.82
CA LYS A 201 -18.86 10.38 -9.22
C LYS A 201 -17.62 10.99 -8.57
N ARG A 202 -16.39 10.56 -8.92
CA ARG A 202 -15.13 11.11 -8.34
C ARG A 202 -15.05 11.07 -6.79
N LYS A 203 -15.79 10.17 -6.14
CA LYS A 203 -15.74 9.95 -4.69
C LYS A 203 -15.63 8.46 -4.42
N TYR A 204 -14.45 8.03 -3.97
CA TYR A 204 -14.30 6.74 -3.31
C TYR A 204 -14.85 6.93 -1.90
N ASP A 205 -16.17 6.81 -1.74
CA ASP A 205 -16.81 6.86 -0.42
C ASP A 205 -16.56 5.50 0.25
N GLY A 206 -15.32 5.32 0.74
CA GLY A 206 -14.89 4.21 1.58
C GLY A 206 -15.59 4.25 2.95
N ARG A 207 -16.93 4.24 2.95
CA ARG A 207 -17.69 4.00 4.17
C ARG A 207 -17.23 2.64 4.70
N PRO A 208 -16.70 2.56 5.93
CA PRO A 208 -16.64 1.27 6.59
C PRO A 208 -18.06 0.72 6.59
N GLY A 209 -18.25 -0.45 5.96
CA GLY A 209 -19.43 -1.25 6.18
C GLY A 209 -19.58 -1.44 7.68
N GLY A 210 -20.57 -0.76 8.25
CA GLY A 210 -21.10 -1.13 9.55
C GLY A 210 -21.75 -2.49 9.38
N ASN A 211 -21.25 -3.44 10.16
CA ASN A 211 -21.72 -4.81 10.29
C ASN A 211 -21.46 -5.74 9.09
N VAL A 212 -21.02 -6.94 9.45
CA VAL A 212 -20.94 -8.17 8.65
C VAL A 212 -19.62 -8.31 7.88
N THR A 213 -18.78 -9.22 8.42
CA THR A 213 -17.77 -10.06 7.75
C THR A 213 -17.16 -9.51 6.48
N ILE A 214 -15.85 -9.23 6.51
CA ILE A 214 -14.92 -9.20 5.36
C ILE A 214 -15.67 -8.85 4.08
N ASP A 215 -15.83 -7.55 3.84
CA ASP A 215 -16.51 -6.99 2.68
C ASP A 215 -16.21 -7.88 1.46
N VAL A 216 -17.20 -8.66 1.03
CA VAL A 216 -17.08 -9.80 0.08
C VAL A 216 -16.58 -9.29 -1.29
N TYR A 217 -16.53 -7.97 -1.45
CA TYR A 217 -16.09 -7.27 -2.64
C TYR A 217 -14.84 -6.41 -2.42
N SER A 218 -14.34 -6.22 -1.20
CA SER A 218 -13.08 -5.51 -0.96
C SER A 218 -11.88 -6.39 -1.34
N MET A 219 -11.02 -5.89 -2.22
CA MET A 219 -9.76 -6.56 -2.53
C MET A 219 -8.78 -6.35 -1.37
N GLN A 220 -8.13 -7.42 -0.91
CA GLN A 220 -7.04 -7.31 0.06
C GLN A 220 -5.99 -6.32 -0.46
N ASN A 221 -5.51 -5.40 0.38
CA ASN A 221 -4.58 -4.33 0.01
C ASN A 221 -3.33 -4.91 -0.71
N VAL A 222 -2.90 -6.12 -0.33
CA VAL A 222 -1.78 -6.82 -0.97
C VAL A 222 -2.06 -7.24 -2.41
N GLN A 223 -3.28 -7.69 -2.73
CA GLN A 223 -3.66 -8.08 -4.09
C GLN A 223 -3.77 -6.86 -4.99
N LEU A 224 -4.28 -5.75 -4.45
CA LEU A 224 -4.33 -4.48 -5.18
C LEU A 224 -2.92 -3.96 -5.48
N LEU A 225 -1.99 -4.04 -4.52
CA LEU A 225 -0.59 -3.66 -4.74
C LEU A 225 0.10 -4.52 -5.79
N ARG A 226 -0.20 -5.82 -5.84
CA ARG A 226 0.33 -6.73 -6.88
C ARG A 226 -0.07 -6.29 -8.29
N VAL A 227 -1.27 -5.72 -8.45
CA VAL A 227 -1.68 -5.17 -9.75
C VAL A 227 -1.09 -3.78 -10.00
N LEU A 228 -1.16 -2.88 -9.02
CA LEU A 228 -0.80 -1.48 -9.23
C LEU A 228 0.71 -1.22 -9.25
N GLY A 229 1.50 -1.98 -8.51
CA GLY A 229 2.96 -1.81 -8.40
C GLY A 229 3.69 -1.93 -9.74
N PRO A 230 3.51 -3.04 -10.50
CA PRO A 230 4.12 -3.21 -11.82
C PRO A 230 3.66 -2.15 -12.83
N VAL A 231 2.38 -1.75 -12.78
CA VAL A 231 1.85 -0.69 -13.64
C VAL A 231 2.49 0.66 -13.30
N ALA A 232 2.69 0.95 -12.01
CA ALA A 232 3.37 2.16 -11.56
C ALA A 232 4.82 2.17 -12.05
N GLU A 233 5.54 1.05 -11.93
CA GLU A 233 6.90 0.91 -12.44
C GLU A 233 6.98 1.05 -13.96
N ALA A 234 6.11 0.38 -14.71
CA ALA A 234 6.05 0.49 -16.15
C ALA A 234 5.80 1.93 -16.59
N HIS A 235 4.89 2.64 -15.90
CA HIS A 235 4.61 4.04 -16.16
C HIS A 235 5.84 4.92 -15.91
N ARG A 236 6.57 4.69 -14.82
CA ARG A 236 7.86 5.37 -14.54
C ARG A 236 8.88 5.14 -15.65
N LEU A 237 8.99 3.91 -16.17
CA LEU A 237 9.89 3.58 -17.27
C LEU A 237 9.50 4.28 -18.58
N ASP A 238 8.20 4.35 -18.88
CA ASP A 238 7.70 5.03 -20.08
C ASP A 238 7.86 6.55 -19.99
N LEU A 239 7.58 7.16 -18.83
CA LEU A 239 7.87 8.58 -18.58
C LEU A 239 9.36 8.88 -18.77
N ARG A 240 10.27 8.07 -18.20
CA ARG A 240 11.71 8.23 -18.39
C ARG A 240 12.12 8.14 -19.87
N LYS A 241 11.48 7.29 -20.68
CA LYS A 241 11.70 7.24 -22.14
C LYS A 241 11.24 8.52 -22.81
N VAL A 242 10.06 9.04 -22.47
CA VAL A 242 9.50 10.28 -23.03
C VAL A 242 10.37 11.49 -22.65
N GLU A 243 10.79 11.60 -21.40
CA GLU A 243 11.69 12.66 -20.93
C GLU A 243 13.03 12.63 -21.65
N ARG A 244 13.62 11.45 -21.84
CA ARG A 244 14.85 11.30 -22.64
C ARG A 244 14.66 11.79 -24.07
N LYS A 245 13.56 11.39 -24.73
CA LYS A 245 13.22 11.87 -26.08
C LYS A 245 13.03 13.40 -26.11
N ASN A 246 12.32 13.97 -25.13
CA ASN A 246 12.10 15.41 -25.04
C ASN A 246 13.41 16.17 -24.77
N ASN A 247 14.29 15.65 -23.92
CA ASN A 247 15.62 16.23 -23.67
C ASN A 247 16.50 16.16 -24.92
N VAL A 248 16.42 15.07 -25.70
CA VAL A 248 17.07 14.98 -27.01
C VAL A 248 16.49 16.03 -27.97
N LEU A 249 15.17 16.18 -28.05
CA LEU A 249 14.52 17.19 -28.89
C LEU A 249 14.88 18.62 -28.47
N LYS A 250 14.96 18.92 -27.16
CA LYS A 250 15.41 20.21 -26.64
C LYS A 250 16.88 20.48 -26.96
N ARG A 251 17.76 19.46 -26.91
CA ARG A 251 19.16 19.56 -27.37
C ARG A 251 19.25 19.80 -28.88
N ILE A 252 18.40 19.17 -29.68
CA ILE A 252 18.34 19.39 -31.12
C ILE A 252 17.83 20.82 -31.41
N ALA A 253 16.74 21.23 -30.77
CA ALA A 253 16.16 22.56 -30.94
C ALA A 253 17.08 23.69 -30.48
N SER A 254 17.87 23.49 -29.41
CA SER A 254 18.90 24.46 -28.98
C SER A 254 20.04 24.58 -30.00
N ARG A 255 20.48 23.47 -30.63
CA ARG A 255 21.46 23.52 -31.73
C ARG A 255 20.97 24.32 -32.95
N PHE A 256 19.68 24.26 -33.24
CA PHE A 256 19.07 25.09 -34.30
C PHE A 256 18.90 26.55 -33.89
N ARG A 257 18.70 26.83 -32.59
CA ARG A 257 18.53 28.18 -32.05
C ARG A 257 19.86 28.93 -31.89
N ASP A 258 20.96 28.20 -31.65
CA ASP A 258 22.31 28.75 -31.49
C ASP A 258 23.07 28.97 -32.81
N GLY A 259 22.39 28.87 -33.97
CA GLY A 259 22.94 29.36 -35.23
C GLY A 259 24.22 28.68 -35.73
N ARG A 260 24.54 27.45 -35.28
CA ARG A 260 25.61 26.69 -35.96
C ARG A 260 25.07 26.18 -37.29
N LYS A 261 25.32 26.98 -38.34
CA LYS A 261 25.27 26.54 -39.74
C LYS A 261 25.91 25.15 -39.83
N ILE A 262 25.12 24.17 -40.27
CA ILE A 262 25.67 22.97 -40.88
C ILE A 262 26.36 23.47 -42.15
N VAL A 263 27.67 23.69 -42.07
CA VAL A 263 28.50 23.84 -43.26
C VAL A 263 28.60 22.44 -43.85
N GLY A 264 27.82 22.20 -44.89
CA GLY A 264 28.00 21.02 -45.71
C GLY A 264 29.40 21.03 -46.30
N ARG A 265 30.07 19.89 -46.17
CA ARG A 265 30.95 19.31 -47.18
C ARG A 265 30.72 17.81 -47.19
#